data_AF-A0A354Q7Q7-F1
#
_entry.id   AF-A0A354Q7Q7-F1
#
_cell.length_a   1.000
_cell.length_b   1.000
_cell.length_c   1.000
_cell.angle_alpha   90.00
_cell.angle_beta   90.00
_cell.angle_gamma   90.00
#
_symmetry.space_group_name_H-M   'P 1'
#
loop_
_entity.id
_entity.type
_entity.pdbx_description
1 polymer ?
#
loop_
_entity_poly.entity_id
_entity_poly.type
_entity_poly.pdbx_seq_one_letter_code
_entity_poly.pdbx_strand_id
1 'polypeptide(L)'
;MINLSSMFAKSPFKPLRDHMDKVVESVAPLKDFFDALHQGNYSKVEEIQQQISLAEEEADIIKNEVRNHLPRSIFMPINRRDLLEMLDMQDTIADVTQDIVNLLTLRRMCLPTDLCQELIQFVEKSQQVCYMAQGLSQEFGDVLESGFGRHEI
;
A
#
# COMPACT_ATOMS: atom_id res chain seq x y z
N MET A 1 8.40 31.19 19.75
CA MET A 1 9.03 31.62 18.48
C MET A 1 8.77 30.49 17.49
N ILE A 2 7.91 30.71 16.49
CA ILE A 2 7.61 29.68 15.48
C ILE A 2 8.90 29.48 14.68
N ASN A 3 9.47 28.28 14.74
CA ASN A 3 10.71 27.98 14.07
C ASN A 3 10.42 27.79 12.57
N LEU A 4 10.70 28.79 11.73
CA LEU A 4 10.44 28.70 10.29
C LEU A 4 11.17 27.50 9.64
N SER A 5 12.28 27.04 10.23
CA SER A 5 12.98 25.83 9.76
C SER A 5 12.18 24.54 9.94
N SER A 6 11.28 24.47 10.94
CA SER A 6 10.35 23.35 11.10
C SER A 6 9.12 23.45 10.19
N MET A 7 8.95 24.55 9.46
CA MET A 7 7.89 24.72 8.45
C MET A 7 8.32 24.26 7.05
N PHE A 8 9.62 24.06 6.84
CA PHE A 8 10.19 23.35 5.68
C PHE A 8 10.46 21.86 6.00
N ALA A 9 9.93 21.35 7.11
CA ALA A 9 10.30 20.05 7.65
C ALA A 9 9.48 18.89 7.07
N LYS A 10 10.20 17.96 6.43
CA LYS A 10 9.79 16.64 5.91
C LYS A 10 8.77 16.73 4.77
N SER A 11 9.11 16.09 3.65
CA SER A 11 8.22 15.95 2.51
C SER A 11 6.87 15.35 2.97
N PRO A 12 5.73 15.99 2.64
CA PRO A 12 4.41 15.47 3.00
C PRO A 12 4.10 14.13 2.30
N PHE A 13 4.95 13.71 1.37
CA PHE A 13 4.85 12.44 0.64
C PHE A 13 5.64 11.31 1.27
N LYS A 14 6.63 11.61 2.13
CA LYS A 14 7.36 10.54 2.81
C LYS A 14 6.40 9.60 3.57
N PRO A 15 5.41 10.10 4.33
CA PRO A 15 4.47 9.21 5.00
C PRO A 15 3.57 8.41 4.04
N LEU A 16 3.20 8.97 2.88
CA LEU A 16 2.47 8.25 1.82
C LEU A 16 3.32 7.17 1.15
N ARG A 17 4.63 7.42 1.00
CA ARG A 17 5.60 6.43 0.50
C ARG A 17 5.74 5.30 1.51
N ASP A 18 6.00 5.65 2.77
CA ASP A 18 6.16 4.68 3.86
C ASP A 18 4.88 3.82 4.02
N HIS A 19 3.69 4.42 3.87
CA HIS A 19 2.41 3.69 3.84
C HIS A 19 2.31 2.77 2.62
N MET A 20 2.57 3.27 1.41
CA MET A 20 2.50 2.46 0.18
C MET A 20 3.48 1.29 0.19
N ASP A 21 4.69 1.48 0.72
CA ASP A 21 5.67 0.40 0.89
C ASP A 21 5.09 -0.71 1.75
N LYS A 22 4.42 -0.36 2.86
CA LYS A 22 3.76 -1.34 3.74
C LYS A 22 2.54 -2.00 3.10
N VAL A 23 1.73 -1.26 2.37
CA VAL A 23 0.62 -1.80 1.56
C VAL A 23 1.14 -2.86 0.57
N VAL A 24 2.26 -2.59 -0.09
CA VAL A 24 2.86 -3.53 -1.03
C VAL A 24 3.40 -4.80 -0.34
N GLU A 25 3.88 -4.70 0.90
CA GLU A 25 4.25 -5.88 1.69
C GLU A 25 3.05 -6.82 1.94
N SER A 26 1.83 -6.30 2.05
CA SER A 26 0.61 -7.14 2.14
C SER A 26 0.29 -7.83 0.81
N VAL A 27 0.62 -7.21 -0.32
CA VAL A 27 0.33 -7.71 -1.67
C VAL A 27 1.35 -8.75 -2.12
N ALA A 28 2.62 -8.60 -1.74
CA ALA A 28 3.73 -9.42 -2.25
C ALA A 28 3.54 -10.95 -2.08
N PRO A 29 2.99 -11.45 -0.95
CA PRO A 29 2.80 -12.89 -0.74
C PRO A 29 1.59 -13.49 -1.49
N LEU A 30 0.76 -12.69 -2.18
CA LEU A 30 -0.49 -13.19 -2.78
C LEU A 30 -0.28 -14.33 -3.77
N LYS A 31 0.73 -14.25 -4.65
CA LYS A 31 1.03 -15.36 -5.57
C LYS A 31 1.28 -16.66 -4.80
N ASP A 32 2.14 -16.60 -3.78
CA ASP A 32 2.50 -17.77 -2.97
C ASP A 32 1.29 -18.29 -2.17
N PHE A 33 0.40 -17.40 -1.74
CA PHE A 33 -0.88 -17.77 -1.13
C PHE A 33 -1.75 -18.59 -2.08
N PHE A 34 -1.91 -18.16 -3.34
CA PHE A 34 -2.68 -18.90 -4.35
C PHE A 34 -2.00 -20.21 -4.76
N ASP A 35 -0.67 -20.25 -4.82
CA ASP A 35 0.09 -21.50 -5.03
C ASP A 35 -0.13 -22.50 -3.88
N ALA A 36 -0.11 -22.03 -2.63
CA ALA A 36 -0.38 -22.86 -1.46
C ALA A 36 -1.83 -23.39 -1.43
N LEU A 37 -2.80 -22.56 -1.80
CA LEU A 37 -4.20 -22.96 -1.96
C LEU A 37 -4.35 -24.06 -3.02
N HIS A 38 -3.67 -23.91 -4.17
CA HIS A 38 -3.70 -24.92 -5.22
C HIS A 38 -3.13 -26.26 -4.77
N GLN A 39 -2.02 -26.23 -4.03
CA GLN A 39 -1.35 -27.41 -3.49
C GLN A 39 -2.10 -28.04 -2.30
N GLY A 40 -3.15 -27.39 -1.79
CA GLY A 40 -3.85 -27.81 -0.58
C GLY A 40 -2.99 -27.72 0.69
N ASN A 41 -1.92 -26.92 0.66
CA ASN A 41 -1.01 -26.75 1.80
C ASN A 41 -1.58 -25.73 2.79
N TYR A 42 -2.58 -26.15 3.55
CA TYR A 42 -3.29 -25.28 4.50
C TYR A 42 -2.40 -24.67 5.59
N SER A 43 -1.36 -25.39 6.03
CA SER A 43 -0.40 -24.82 6.98
C SER A 43 0.31 -23.60 6.39
N LYS A 44 0.65 -23.63 5.09
CA LYS A 44 1.28 -22.51 4.42
C LYS A 44 0.29 -21.38 4.10
N VAL A 45 -0.95 -21.73 3.78
CA VAL A 45 -2.06 -20.75 3.60
C VAL A 45 -2.25 -19.93 4.88
N GLU A 46 -2.35 -20.58 6.04
CA GLU A 46 -2.51 -19.91 7.34
C GLU A 46 -1.28 -19.06 7.72
N GLU A 47 -0.06 -19.55 7.43
CA GLU A 47 1.18 -18.79 7.64
C GLU A 47 1.20 -17.51 6.81
N ILE A 48 0.88 -17.59 5.51
CA ILE A 48 0.87 -16.42 4.62
C ILE A 48 -0.27 -15.47 4.98
N GLN A 49 -1.45 -15.98 5.34
CA GLN A 49 -2.55 -15.16 5.81
C GLN A 49 -2.12 -14.30 7.01
N GLN A 50 -1.42 -14.89 7.99
CA GLN A 50 -0.91 -14.13 9.14
C GLN A 50 0.10 -13.06 8.73
N GLN A 51 1.00 -13.36 7.79
CA GLN A 51 1.95 -12.37 7.26
C GLN A 51 1.24 -11.18 6.63
N ILE A 52 0.20 -11.44 5.82
CA ILE A 52 -0.59 -10.40 5.17
C ILE A 52 -1.37 -9.56 6.20
N SER A 53 -1.97 -10.21 7.20
CA SER A 53 -2.68 -9.49 8.26
C SER A 53 -1.77 -8.59 9.09
N LEU A 54 -0.53 -9.03 9.37
CA LEU A 54 0.45 -8.18 10.07
C LEU A 54 0.87 -6.97 9.22
N ALA A 55 1.07 -7.17 7.91
CA ALA A 55 1.40 -6.07 7.02
C ALA A 55 0.25 -5.05 6.88
N GLU A 56 -1.00 -5.50 6.84
CA GLU A 56 -2.17 -4.62 6.85
C GLU A 56 -2.29 -3.85 8.17
N GLU A 57 -2.12 -4.49 9.32
CA GLU A 57 -2.16 -3.82 10.63
C GLU A 57 -1.08 -2.71 10.73
N GLU A 58 0.14 -3.01 10.25
CA GLU A 58 1.20 -2.02 10.17
C GLU A 58 0.88 -0.87 9.19
N ALA A 59 0.21 -1.15 8.07
CA ALA A 59 -0.25 -0.12 7.14
C ALA A 59 -1.31 0.80 7.79
N ASP A 60 -2.31 0.23 8.48
CA ASP A 60 -3.35 1.02 9.16
C ASP A 60 -2.76 1.89 10.27
N ILE A 61 -1.74 1.41 11.00
CA ILE A 61 -0.98 2.23 11.97
C ILE A 61 -0.38 3.46 11.26
N ILE A 62 0.33 3.26 10.15
CA ILE A 62 0.95 4.37 9.40
C ILE A 62 -0.12 5.34 8.89
N LYS A 63 -1.21 4.84 8.30
CA LYS A 63 -2.35 5.64 7.83
C LYS A 63 -2.95 6.50 8.93
N ASN A 64 -3.14 5.95 10.12
CA ASN A 64 -3.64 6.68 11.28
C ASN A 64 -2.65 7.76 11.74
N GLU A 65 -1.35 7.46 11.75
CA GLU A 65 -0.31 8.45 12.02
C GLU A 65 -0.34 9.59 11.01
N VAL A 66 -0.47 9.30 9.71
CA VAL A 66 -0.59 10.32 8.66
C VAL A 66 -1.81 11.21 8.91
N ARG A 67 -2.99 10.62 9.11
CA ARG A 67 -4.23 11.39 9.32
C ARG A 67 -4.16 12.32 10.53
N ASN A 68 -3.52 11.86 11.61
CA ASN A 68 -3.38 12.60 12.87
C ASN A 68 -2.36 13.74 12.79
N HIS A 69 -1.29 13.57 12.01
CA HIS A 69 -0.17 14.52 11.98
C HIS A 69 -0.14 15.41 10.73
N LEU A 70 -1.02 15.18 9.74
CA LEU A 70 -1.06 15.98 8.50
C LEU A 70 -1.60 17.41 8.76
N PRO A 71 -0.79 18.47 8.54
CA PRO A 71 -1.14 19.85 8.91
C PRO A 71 -2.29 20.43 8.06
N ARG A 72 -3.04 21.37 8.65
CA ARG A 72 -4.21 22.01 8.01
C ARG A 72 -3.87 23.18 7.08
N SER A 73 -3.04 22.96 6.06
CA SER A 73 -2.92 23.83 4.86
C SER A 73 -2.05 25.10 4.87
N ILE A 74 -1.62 25.71 6.00
CA ILE A 74 -1.02 27.07 5.89
C ILE A 74 0.28 27.11 5.05
N PHE A 75 1.00 25.99 4.84
CA PHE A 75 2.25 25.96 4.05
C PHE A 75 2.52 24.64 3.28
N MET A 76 1.51 23.86 2.90
CA MET A 76 1.74 22.66 2.07
C MET A 76 1.70 22.97 0.57
N PRO A 77 2.60 22.39 -0.25
CA PRO A 77 2.61 22.57 -1.71
C PRO A 77 1.43 21.88 -2.42
N ILE A 78 0.65 21.09 -1.69
CA ILE A 78 -0.47 20.28 -2.18
C ILE A 78 -1.66 20.37 -1.22
N ASN A 79 -2.86 20.15 -1.75
CA ASN A 79 -4.08 20.11 -0.96
C ASN A 79 -4.09 18.89 -0.02
N ARG A 80 -4.43 19.13 1.26
CA ARG A 80 -4.58 18.08 2.27
C ARG A 80 -5.60 17.01 1.85
N ARG A 81 -6.69 17.40 1.18
CA ARG A 81 -7.74 16.49 0.73
C ARG A 81 -7.17 15.46 -0.25
N ASP A 82 -6.44 15.92 -1.26
CA ASP A 82 -5.89 15.07 -2.30
C ASP A 82 -4.89 14.06 -1.71
N LEU A 83 -4.06 14.48 -0.74
CA LEU A 83 -3.17 13.57 -0.01
C LEU A 83 -3.93 12.48 0.76
N LEU A 84 -5.04 12.83 1.41
CA LEU A 84 -5.85 11.86 2.13
C LEU A 84 -6.60 10.92 1.19
N GLU A 85 -7.05 11.42 0.04
CA GLU A 85 -7.67 10.58 -0.99
C GLU A 85 -6.65 9.58 -1.55
N MET A 86 -5.41 10.01 -1.79
CA MET A 86 -4.31 9.10 -2.16
C MET A 86 -4.07 8.05 -1.07
N LEU A 87 -4.03 8.45 0.20
CA LEU A 87 -3.86 7.53 1.32
C LEU A 87 -4.98 6.49 1.38
N ASP A 88 -6.24 6.92 1.23
CA ASP A 88 -7.42 6.04 1.24
C ASP A 88 -7.41 5.06 0.06
N MET A 89 -6.95 5.49 -1.12
CA MET A 89 -6.79 4.61 -2.28
C MET A 89 -5.71 3.55 -2.06
N GLN A 90 -4.58 3.90 -1.44
CA GLN A 90 -3.53 2.94 -1.10
C GLN A 90 -4.03 1.92 -0.08
N ASP A 91 -4.72 2.40 0.95
CA ASP A 91 -5.27 1.59 2.04
C ASP A 91 -6.25 0.53 1.53
N THR A 92 -7.12 0.92 0.59
CA THR A 92 -8.05 -0.01 -0.07
C THR A 92 -7.35 -1.22 -0.69
N ILE A 93 -6.09 -1.10 -1.13
CA ILE A 93 -5.33 -2.23 -1.69
C ILE A 93 -5.01 -3.26 -0.59
N ALA A 94 -4.58 -2.80 0.59
CA ALA A 94 -4.27 -3.68 1.72
C ALA A 94 -5.56 -4.35 2.25
N ASP A 95 -6.63 -3.58 2.42
CA ASP A 95 -7.95 -4.09 2.86
C ASP A 95 -8.44 -5.21 1.93
N VAL A 96 -8.45 -4.96 0.61
CA VAL A 96 -8.89 -5.95 -0.38
C VAL A 96 -8.01 -7.20 -0.35
N THR A 97 -6.69 -7.01 -0.18
CA THR A 97 -5.75 -8.13 -0.08
C THR A 97 -6.05 -9.00 1.14
N GLN A 98 -6.26 -8.37 2.30
CA GLN A 98 -6.62 -9.03 3.54
C GLN A 98 -7.97 -9.77 3.42
N ASP A 99 -8.97 -9.12 2.82
CA ASP A 99 -10.30 -9.70 2.59
C ASP A 99 -10.23 -10.96 1.71
N ILE A 100 -9.44 -10.92 0.63
CA ILE A 100 -9.24 -12.08 -0.26
C ILE A 100 -8.67 -13.24 0.54
N VAL A 101 -7.58 -13.04 1.28
CA VAL A 101 -6.92 -14.15 1.98
C VAL A 101 -7.74 -14.66 3.16
N ASN A 102 -8.45 -13.79 3.87
CA ASN A 102 -9.37 -14.16 4.94
C ASN A 102 -10.51 -15.02 4.40
N LEU A 103 -11.16 -14.58 3.32
CA LEU A 103 -12.29 -15.29 2.73
C LEU A 103 -11.89 -16.69 2.24
N LEU A 104 -10.77 -16.77 1.51
CA LEU A 104 -10.31 -18.02 0.91
C LEU A 104 -9.82 -19.02 1.97
N THR A 105 -9.14 -18.53 3.01
CA THR A 105 -8.67 -19.36 4.13
C THR A 105 -9.85 -19.86 4.96
N LEU A 106 -10.76 -18.97 5.38
CA LEU A 106 -11.91 -19.32 6.23
C LEU A 106 -12.79 -20.39 5.60
N ARG A 107 -13.02 -20.30 4.28
CA ARG A 107 -13.84 -21.26 3.54
C ARG A 107 -13.11 -22.54 3.15
N ARG A 108 -11.79 -22.61 3.38
CA ARG A 108 -10.94 -23.68 2.86
C ARG A 108 -11.19 -23.91 1.37
N MET A 109 -11.13 -22.81 0.60
CA MET A 109 -11.42 -22.85 -0.83
C MET A 109 -10.36 -23.68 -1.56
N CYS A 110 -10.81 -24.55 -2.45
CA CYS A 110 -9.94 -25.28 -3.38
C CYS A 110 -10.07 -24.65 -4.76
N LEU A 111 -8.93 -24.35 -5.40
CA LEU A 111 -8.91 -23.81 -6.76
C LEU A 111 -9.20 -24.93 -7.78
N PRO A 112 -10.21 -24.79 -8.66
CA PRO A 112 -10.42 -25.72 -9.75
C PRO A 112 -9.18 -25.80 -10.65
N THR A 113 -8.73 -27.01 -10.97
CA THR A 113 -7.48 -27.24 -11.73
C THR A 113 -7.47 -26.49 -13.06
N ASP A 114 -8.61 -26.46 -13.75
CA ASP A 114 -8.74 -25.84 -15.08
C ASP A 114 -8.59 -24.31 -15.05
N LEU A 115 -8.86 -23.66 -13.91
CA LEU A 115 -8.80 -22.20 -13.76
C LEU A 115 -7.55 -21.73 -13.02
N CYS A 116 -6.82 -22.64 -12.39
CA CYS A 116 -5.77 -22.28 -11.44
C CYS A 116 -4.65 -21.45 -12.09
N GLN A 117 -4.19 -21.87 -13.27
CA GLN A 117 -3.09 -21.18 -13.95
C GLN A 117 -3.47 -19.76 -14.37
N GLU A 118 -4.66 -19.58 -14.94
CA GLU A 118 -5.16 -18.26 -15.36
C GLU A 118 -5.36 -17.33 -14.16
N LEU A 119 -5.88 -17.86 -13.05
CA LEU A 119 -6.06 -17.10 -11.82
C LEU A 119 -4.73 -16.65 -11.21
N ILE A 120 -3.73 -17.54 -11.13
CA ILE A 120 -2.40 -17.17 -10.61
C ILE A 120 -1.76 -16.08 -11.50
N GLN A 121 -1.86 -16.21 -12.83
CA GLN A 121 -1.37 -15.18 -13.76
C GLN A 121 -2.10 -13.84 -13.59
N PHE A 122 -3.40 -13.87 -13.32
CA PHE A 122 -4.18 -12.67 -13.03
C PHE A 122 -3.73 -12.00 -11.72
N VAL A 123 -3.46 -12.78 -10.68
CA VAL A 123 -2.92 -12.31 -9.41
C VAL A 123 -1.56 -11.65 -9.63
N GLU A 124 -0.64 -12.32 -10.34
CA GLU A 124 0.69 -11.77 -10.65
C GLU A 124 0.61 -10.42 -11.37
N LYS A 125 -0.26 -10.30 -12.37
CA LYS A 125 -0.48 -9.02 -13.08
C LYS A 125 -1.03 -7.94 -12.15
N SER A 126 -1.95 -8.30 -11.26
CA SER A 126 -2.51 -7.37 -10.27
C SER A 126 -1.45 -6.88 -9.28
N GLN A 127 -0.56 -7.78 -8.83
CA GLN A 127 0.60 -7.43 -8.00
C GLN A 127 1.54 -6.46 -8.74
N GLN A 128 1.82 -6.70 -10.03
CA GLN A 128 2.64 -5.79 -10.84
C GLN A 128 2.06 -4.38 -10.91
N VAL A 129 0.74 -4.22 -10.99
CA VAL A 129 0.09 -2.91 -10.94
C VAL A 129 0.32 -2.22 -9.60
N CYS A 130 0.24 -2.96 -8.49
CA CYS A 130 0.54 -2.42 -7.16
C CYS A 130 2.00 -1.96 -7.04
N TYR A 131 2.95 -2.74 -7.58
CA TYR A 131 4.36 -2.36 -7.62
C TYR A 131 4.62 -1.12 -8.48
N MET A 132 3.92 -0.96 -9.61
CA MET A 132 3.99 0.27 -10.42
C MET A 132 3.47 1.48 -9.63
N ALA A 133 2.38 1.33 -8.87
CA ALA A 133 1.86 2.38 -8.02
C ALA A 133 2.83 2.75 -6.87
N GLN A 134 3.54 1.77 -6.31
CA GLN A 134 4.61 2.00 -5.34
C GLN A 134 5.75 2.81 -5.95
N GLY A 135 6.25 2.40 -7.13
CA GLY A 135 7.29 3.14 -7.86
C GLY A 135 6.87 4.58 -8.15
N LEU A 136 5.63 4.79 -8.60
CA LEU A 136 5.09 6.13 -8.82
C LEU A 136 5.04 6.96 -7.52
N SER A 137 4.66 6.34 -6.40
CA SER A 137 4.64 7.01 -5.09
C SER A 137 6.04 7.41 -4.61
N GLN A 138 7.07 6.66 -5.00
CA GLN A 138 8.47 7.02 -4.76
C GLN A 138 8.85 8.25 -5.61
N GLU A 139 8.66 8.20 -6.93
CA GLU A 139 9.01 9.30 -7.85
C GLU A 139 8.28 10.61 -7.53
N PHE A 140 7.04 10.55 -7.03
CA PHE A 140 6.24 11.76 -6.73
C PHE A 140 6.88 12.66 -5.67
N GLY A 141 7.53 12.05 -4.66
CA GLY A 141 8.29 12.80 -3.66
C GLY A 141 9.51 13.49 -4.27
N ASP A 142 10.21 12.78 -5.16
CA ASP A 142 11.46 13.24 -5.78
C ASP A 142 11.19 14.41 -6.75
N VAL A 143 10.07 14.39 -7.48
CA VAL A 143 9.64 15.49 -8.38
C VAL A 143 9.38 16.80 -7.62
N LEU A 144 8.76 16.72 -6.44
CA LEU A 144 8.43 17.92 -5.67
C LEU A 144 9.65 18.47 -4.92
N GLU A 145 10.56 17.61 -4.48
CA GLU A 145 11.84 18.02 -3.89
C GLU A 145 12.81 18.59 -4.95
N SER A 146 12.78 18.10 -6.18
CA SER A 146 13.76 18.45 -7.22
C SER A 146 13.50 19.74 -8.00
N GLY A 147 12.29 20.31 -8.08
CA GLY A 147 12.18 21.60 -8.76
C GLY A 147 10.85 22.15 -9.30
N PHE A 148 9.76 22.17 -8.53
CA PHE A 148 8.70 23.18 -8.76
C PHE A 148 8.97 24.52 -8.02
N GLY A 149 10.19 24.70 -7.50
CA GLY A 149 10.66 25.92 -6.82
C GLY A 149 11.33 26.98 -7.69
N ARG A 150 11.24 26.91 -9.03
CA ARG A 150 11.58 28.09 -9.85
C ARG A 150 10.40 29.04 -9.82
N HIS A 151 10.53 30.10 -9.02
CA HIS A 151 9.80 31.33 -9.23
C HIS A 151 10.05 31.75 -10.68
N GLU A 152 9.00 31.83 -11.49
CA GLU A 152 9.05 32.63 -12.71
C GLU A 152 9.41 34.07 -12.29
N ILE A 153 10.42 34.63 -12.97
CA ILE A 153 10.97 35.97 -12.73
C ILE A 153 9.99 37.02 -13.26
#